data_AF-A0A7W0D5I0-F1
#
_entry.id   AF-A0A7W0D5I0-F1
#
_cell.length_a   1.000
_cell.length_b   1.000
_cell.length_c   1.000
_cell.angle_alpha   90.00
_cell.angle_beta   90.00
_cell.angle_gamma   90.00
#
_symmetry.space_group_name_H-M   'P 1'
#
loop_
_entity.id
_entity.type
_entity.pdbx_description
1 polymer ?
#
loop_
_entity_poly.entity_id
_entity_poly.type
_entity_poly.pdbx_seq_one_letter_code
_entity_poly.pdbx_strand_id
1 'polypeptide(L)'
;MYRWEMLFWPNKTFHALMRFMSCLGGKPNMRAYSRLNVYGSWRAMEELYREGKVFHLHNFPSNDPCYEQSDYCEDTMIISLYVSLCWVLVATSIALKSKFSNREFSIIYLLVAFIDTNLYYLFGETFHVFEISKNPWNYVSFSLIQSIIIPLFIAIMINLWRLASSVPAKVGVQVGAIIFIVGMETLSFLLKIVIYSDLTVLCWLIAYRLVLFYLQFVTIRFFRRMCSHS
;
A
#
# COMPACT_ATOMS: atom_id res chain seq x y z
N MET A 1 -1.49 5.55 -30.80
CA MET A 1 -2.21 4.62 -29.91
C MET A 1 -1.15 3.87 -29.10
N TYR A 2 -0.77 4.41 -27.94
CA TYR A 2 0.36 3.89 -27.15
C TYR A 2 -0.12 2.73 -26.27
N ARG A 3 0.50 1.57 -26.47
CA ARG A 3 0.26 0.32 -25.75
C ARG A 3 1.07 0.35 -24.45
N TRP A 4 0.44 0.69 -23.34
CA TRP A 4 1.06 0.63 -22.01
C TRP A 4 1.06 -0.83 -21.54
N GLU A 5 2.10 -1.58 -21.90
CA GLU A 5 2.36 -2.90 -21.35
C GLU A 5 3.01 -2.79 -19.96
N MET A 6 2.29 -3.31 -18.96
CA MET A 6 2.79 -3.98 -17.75
C MET A 6 3.83 -3.25 -16.89
N LEU A 7 3.34 -2.60 -15.84
CA LEU A 7 4.09 -2.38 -14.61
C LEU A 7 3.17 -2.71 -13.43
N PHE A 8 2.94 -4.00 -13.18
CA PHE A 8 2.79 -4.59 -11.84
C PHE A 8 2.84 -6.12 -12.00
N TRP A 9 3.99 -6.68 -11.62
CA TRP A 9 4.37 -8.11 -11.55
C TRP A 9 4.53 -8.89 -12.87
N PRO A 10 5.78 -9.23 -13.27
CA PRO A 10 6.01 -10.34 -14.18
C PRO A 10 5.48 -11.63 -13.53
N ASN A 11 4.74 -12.43 -14.29
CA ASN A 11 4.26 -13.78 -13.91
C ASN A 11 5.37 -14.65 -13.26
N LYS A 12 6.64 -14.41 -13.63
CA LYS A 12 7.82 -15.08 -13.06
C LYS A 12 8.10 -14.74 -11.60
N THR A 13 7.83 -13.52 -11.13
CA THR A 13 8.09 -13.07 -9.75
C THR A 13 7.04 -13.62 -8.79
N PHE A 14 5.78 -13.71 -9.24
CA PHE A 14 4.71 -14.40 -8.53
C PHE A 14 4.99 -15.91 -8.45
N HIS A 15 5.45 -16.53 -9.54
CA HIS A 15 5.89 -17.93 -9.53
C HIS A 15 7.09 -18.19 -8.60
N ALA A 16 8.01 -17.23 -8.46
CA ALA A 16 9.15 -17.33 -7.54
C ALA A 16 8.71 -17.22 -6.07
N LEU A 17 7.79 -16.30 -5.76
CA LEU A 17 7.18 -16.16 -4.43
C LEU A 17 6.40 -17.43 -4.04
N MET A 18 5.65 -18.01 -4.98
CA MET A 18 4.88 -19.24 -4.79
C MET A 18 5.78 -20.48 -4.66
N ARG A 19 6.89 -20.55 -5.43
CA ARG A 19 7.91 -21.60 -5.25
C ARG A 19 8.59 -21.51 -3.89
N PHE A 20 8.87 -20.30 -3.42
CA PHE A 20 9.45 -20.06 -2.09
C PHE A 20 8.48 -20.47 -0.97
N MET A 21 7.17 -20.21 -1.10
CA MET A 21 6.16 -20.69 -0.16
C MET A 21 5.99 -22.21 -0.18
N SER A 22 6.11 -22.87 -1.33
CA SER A 22 6.11 -24.35 -1.40
C SER A 22 7.36 -25.00 -0.80
N CYS A 23 8.49 -24.28 -0.70
CA CYS A 23 9.68 -24.75 0.01
C CYS A 23 9.51 -24.70 1.55
N LEU A 24 8.50 -23.99 2.08
CA LEU A 24 8.19 -23.90 3.51
C LEU A 24 7.23 -25.01 4.01
N GLY A 25 7.04 -26.09 3.24
CA GLY A 25 6.47 -27.35 3.75
C GLY A 25 4.94 -27.51 3.64
N GLY A 26 4.24 -26.63 2.92
CA GLY A 26 2.82 -26.83 2.58
C GLY A 26 2.66 -27.27 1.13
N LYS A 27 1.87 -28.31 0.85
CA LYS A 27 1.36 -28.58 -0.51
C LYS A 27 0.14 -27.66 -0.76
N PRO A 28 0.24 -26.57 -1.53
CA PRO A 28 -0.94 -25.75 -1.82
C PRO A 28 -1.84 -26.47 -2.83
N ASN A 29 -3.12 -26.56 -2.50
CA ASN A 29 -4.16 -27.05 -3.40
C ASN A 29 -4.42 -25.96 -4.47
N MET A 30 -3.80 -26.11 -5.65
CA MET A 30 -3.77 -25.10 -6.72
C MET A 30 -5.15 -24.72 -7.31
N ARG A 31 -6.23 -25.45 -7.00
CA ARG A 31 -7.56 -25.18 -7.55
C ARG A 31 -8.34 -24.07 -6.82
N ALA A 32 -7.96 -23.70 -5.60
CA ALA A 32 -8.67 -22.69 -4.82
C ALA A 32 -8.10 -21.26 -4.99
N TYR A 33 -6.80 -21.11 -5.21
CA TYR A 33 -6.13 -19.79 -5.22
C TYR A 33 -6.17 -19.05 -6.55
N SER A 34 -6.48 -19.72 -7.67
CA SER A 34 -6.62 -19.05 -8.98
C SER A 34 -7.90 -18.22 -9.12
N ARG A 35 -8.82 -18.27 -8.13
CA ARG A 35 -10.09 -17.52 -8.14
C ARG A 35 -10.20 -16.41 -7.09
N LEU A 36 -9.20 -16.22 -6.23
CA LEU A 36 -9.24 -15.18 -5.19
C LEU A 36 -8.57 -13.89 -5.69
N ASN A 37 -9.42 -12.99 -6.19
CA ASN A 37 -9.38 -11.52 -6.03
C ASN A 37 -8.11 -10.73 -6.42
N VAL A 38 -7.48 -11.05 -7.54
CA VAL A 38 -6.78 -10.00 -8.34
C VAL A 38 -7.58 -9.61 -9.59
N TYR A 39 -8.42 -10.52 -10.09
CA TYR A 39 -9.32 -10.26 -11.23
C TYR A 39 -10.56 -9.43 -10.87
N GLY A 40 -10.98 -9.40 -9.61
CA GLY A 40 -12.15 -8.64 -9.16
C GLY A 40 -11.95 -7.12 -9.22
N SER A 41 -10.82 -6.63 -8.70
CA SER A 41 -10.45 -5.21 -8.72
C SER A 41 -10.22 -4.70 -10.16
N TRP A 42 -9.61 -5.51 -11.03
CA TRP A 42 -9.40 -5.13 -12.44
C TRP A 42 -10.67 -5.17 -13.28
N ARG A 43 -11.55 -6.18 -13.09
CA ARG A 43 -12.87 -6.16 -13.76
C ARG A 43 -13.72 -5.01 -13.31
N ALA A 44 -13.74 -4.67 -12.01
CA ALA A 44 -14.46 -3.51 -11.51
C ALA A 44 -13.92 -2.20 -12.13
N MET A 45 -12.60 -2.07 -12.29
CA MET A 45 -11.99 -0.92 -12.94
C MET A 45 -12.27 -0.88 -14.46
N GLU A 46 -12.28 -2.04 -15.14
CA GLU A 46 -12.59 -2.17 -16.56
C GLU A 46 -14.10 -2.02 -16.86
N GLU A 47 -14.97 -2.42 -15.93
CA GLU A 47 -16.42 -2.19 -15.96
C GLU A 47 -16.73 -0.73 -15.67
N LEU A 48 -16.10 -0.06 -14.70
CA LEU A 48 -16.21 1.39 -14.52
C LEU A 48 -15.72 2.17 -15.75
N TYR A 49 -14.65 1.71 -16.40
CA TYR A 49 -14.13 2.31 -17.63
C TYR A 49 -15.00 2.01 -18.86
N ARG A 50 -15.68 0.86 -18.90
CA ARG A 50 -16.65 0.49 -19.94
C ARG A 50 -18.00 1.17 -19.76
N GLU A 51 -18.47 1.31 -18.54
CA GLU A 51 -19.67 2.08 -18.17
C GLU A 51 -19.41 3.59 -18.36
N GLY A 52 -18.14 4.02 -18.33
CA GLY A 52 -17.65 5.33 -18.79
C GLY A 52 -17.61 5.54 -20.31
N LYS A 53 -18.21 4.64 -21.12
CA LYS A 53 -18.66 4.95 -22.48
C LYS A 53 -20.09 5.50 -22.34
N VAL A 54 -20.33 6.80 -22.43
CA VAL A 54 -19.92 7.62 -23.55
C VAL A 54 -19.62 9.04 -23.07
N PHE A 55 -18.33 9.43 -23.05
CA PHE A 55 -17.95 10.83 -23.25
C PHE A 55 -18.38 11.21 -24.69
N HIS A 56 -19.68 11.45 -24.86
CA HIS A 56 -20.17 12.21 -25.99
C HIS A 56 -19.73 13.64 -25.70
N LEU A 57 -18.66 14.05 -26.39
CA LEU A 57 -18.32 15.46 -26.65
C LEU A 57 -19.46 16.10 -27.48
N HIS A 58 -20.64 16.23 -26.88
CA HIS A 58 -21.76 16.96 -27.44
C HIS A 58 -22.44 17.79 -26.35
N ASN A 59 -22.16 19.09 -26.42
CA ASN A 59 -22.97 20.19 -25.91
C ASN A 59 -23.36 20.11 -24.43
N PHE A 60 -22.49 20.64 -23.57
CA PHE A 60 -22.91 21.15 -22.28
C PHE A 60 -23.75 22.43 -22.50
N PRO A 61 -25.02 22.48 -22.05
CA PRO A 61 -25.68 23.74 -21.84
C PRO A 61 -25.00 24.42 -20.66
N SER A 62 -24.54 25.64 -20.88
CA SER A 62 -24.03 26.56 -19.88
C SER A 62 -25.08 26.80 -18.80
N ASN A 63 -24.97 26.12 -17.66
CA ASN A 63 -25.63 26.52 -16.42
C ASN A 63 -24.67 26.20 -15.26
N ASP A 64 -24.13 27.27 -14.68
CA ASP A 64 -23.38 27.43 -13.43
C ASP A 64 -22.01 26.70 -13.27
N PRO A 65 -20.89 27.35 -13.66
CA PRO A 65 -19.54 26.75 -13.64
C PRO A 65 -18.79 26.82 -12.29
N CYS A 66 -19.39 27.34 -11.22
CA CYS A 66 -18.61 27.70 -10.03
C CYS A 66 -18.50 26.61 -8.96
N TYR A 67 -19.33 25.55 -8.98
CA TYR A 67 -19.31 24.51 -7.93
C TYR A 67 -18.54 23.24 -8.33
N GLU A 68 -18.70 22.73 -9.54
CA GLU A 68 -17.99 21.50 -9.96
C GLU A 68 -16.49 21.71 -10.14
N GLN A 69 -16.03 22.91 -10.47
CA GLN A 69 -14.61 23.16 -10.72
C GLN A 69 -13.75 23.20 -9.45
N SER A 70 -14.36 23.41 -8.28
CA SER A 70 -13.65 23.43 -6.99
C SER A 70 -13.22 22.03 -6.54
N ASP A 71 -14.11 21.03 -6.67
CA ASP A 71 -13.84 19.66 -6.18
C ASP A 71 -12.75 18.95 -7.00
N TYR A 72 -12.71 19.16 -8.32
CA TYR A 72 -11.64 18.61 -9.17
C TYR A 72 -10.26 19.16 -8.82
N CYS A 73 -10.18 20.40 -8.33
CA CYS A 73 -8.93 21.02 -7.95
C CYS A 73 -8.39 20.44 -6.63
N GLU A 74 -9.27 20.11 -5.68
CA GLU A 74 -8.90 19.50 -4.41
C GLU A 74 -8.38 18.06 -4.60
N ASP A 75 -9.08 17.23 -5.36
CA ASP A 75 -8.67 15.84 -5.62
C ASP A 75 -7.32 15.73 -6.34
N THR A 76 -7.04 16.68 -7.26
CA THR A 76 -5.76 16.72 -7.99
C THR A 76 -4.59 17.17 -7.10
N MET A 77 -4.85 17.99 -6.08
CA MET A 77 -3.84 18.32 -5.06
C MET A 77 -3.54 17.10 -4.17
N ILE A 78 -4.56 16.32 -3.79
CA ILE A 78 -4.41 15.11 -2.96
C ILE A 78 -3.49 14.10 -3.64
N ILE A 79 -3.77 13.71 -4.89
CA ILE A 79 -2.94 12.73 -5.59
C ILE A 79 -1.50 13.22 -5.77
N SER A 80 -1.30 14.52 -6.04
CA SER A 80 0.03 15.12 -6.18
C SER A 80 0.85 14.99 -4.88
N LEU A 81 0.20 15.15 -3.72
CA LEU A 81 0.81 14.93 -2.41
C LEU A 81 1.24 13.47 -2.21
N TYR A 82 0.39 12.49 -2.51
CA TYR A 82 0.75 11.08 -2.35
C TYR A 82 1.81 10.61 -3.35
N VAL A 83 1.75 11.09 -4.59
CA VAL A 83 2.76 10.78 -5.62
C VAL A 83 4.11 11.38 -5.22
N SER A 84 4.15 12.64 -4.79
CA SER A 84 5.40 13.25 -4.32
C SER A 84 5.97 12.53 -3.09
N LEU A 85 5.12 12.10 -2.16
CA LEU A 85 5.54 11.29 -1.01
C LEU A 85 6.14 9.94 -1.44
N CYS A 86 5.54 9.26 -2.44
CA CYS A 86 6.11 8.04 -3.00
C CYS A 86 7.54 8.27 -3.53
N TRP A 87 7.74 9.35 -4.29
CA TRP A 87 9.05 9.71 -4.84
C TRP A 87 10.07 10.01 -3.74
N VAL A 88 9.67 10.74 -2.70
CA VAL A 88 10.54 11.01 -1.54
C VAL A 88 10.96 9.72 -0.83
N LEU A 89 10.04 8.77 -0.65
CA LEU A 89 10.35 7.48 -0.03
C LEU A 89 11.27 6.63 -0.92
N VAL A 90 11.04 6.60 -2.23
CA VAL A 90 11.93 5.91 -3.16
C VAL A 90 13.33 6.53 -3.14
N ALA A 91 13.44 7.85 -3.23
CA ALA A 91 14.72 8.55 -3.16
C ALA A 91 15.43 8.29 -1.82
N THR A 92 14.69 8.30 -0.71
CA THR A 92 15.23 7.96 0.62
C THR A 92 15.74 6.52 0.67
N SER A 93 14.99 5.56 0.11
CA SER A 93 15.40 4.15 0.08
C SER A 93 16.69 3.92 -0.70
N ILE A 94 16.92 4.69 -1.77
CA ILE A 94 18.11 4.63 -2.61
C ILE A 94 19.29 5.34 -1.94
N ALA A 95 19.06 6.51 -1.36
CA ALA A 95 20.11 7.32 -0.71
C ALA A 95 20.60 6.71 0.61
N LEU A 96 19.75 5.95 1.30
CA LEU A 96 20.07 5.39 2.60
C LEU A 96 21.11 4.28 2.50
N LYS A 97 22.26 4.46 3.16
CA LYS A 97 23.30 3.42 3.27
C LYS A 97 22.70 2.16 3.91
N SER A 98 22.54 1.09 3.13
CA SER A 98 21.86 -0.11 3.62
C SER A 98 22.78 -1.02 4.42
N LYS A 99 22.37 -1.40 5.63
CA LYS A 99 22.92 -2.57 6.35
C LYS A 99 22.25 -3.89 5.91
N PHE A 100 21.15 -3.79 5.17
CA PHE A 100 20.50 -4.94 4.56
C PHE A 100 21.09 -5.24 3.20
N SER A 101 21.10 -6.52 2.83
CA SER A 101 21.18 -6.85 1.41
C SER A 101 19.91 -6.37 0.69
N ASN A 102 20.01 -6.02 -0.59
CA ASN A 102 18.83 -5.66 -1.40
C ASN A 102 17.75 -6.75 -1.35
N ARG A 103 18.14 -8.02 -1.19
CA ARG A 103 17.22 -9.15 -1.04
C ARG A 103 16.41 -9.07 0.25
N GLU A 104 17.05 -8.83 1.39
CA GLU A 104 16.35 -8.67 2.68
C GLU A 104 15.38 -7.49 2.65
N PHE A 105 15.80 -6.36 2.08
CA PHE A 105 14.96 -5.18 1.95
C PHE A 105 13.73 -5.45 1.08
N SER A 106 13.91 -6.06 -0.10
CA SER A 106 12.81 -6.43 -0.98
C SER A 106 11.85 -7.43 -0.32
N ILE A 107 12.35 -8.40 0.44
CA ILE A 107 11.49 -9.38 1.14
C ILE A 107 10.63 -8.69 2.19
N ILE A 108 11.21 -7.79 2.99
CA ILE A 108 10.45 -7.01 3.98
C ILE A 108 9.38 -6.18 3.28
N TYR A 109 9.76 -5.40 2.27
CA TYR A 109 8.82 -4.58 1.50
C TYR A 109 7.67 -5.42 0.92
N LEU A 110 7.99 -6.52 0.24
CA LEU A 110 7.00 -7.40 -0.38
C LEU A 110 6.09 -8.08 0.63
N LEU A 111 6.64 -8.54 1.77
CA LEU A 111 5.86 -9.17 2.83
C LEU A 111 4.89 -8.18 3.46
N VAL A 112 5.36 -6.97 3.78
CA VAL A 112 4.50 -5.89 4.30
C VAL A 112 3.40 -5.61 3.28
N ALA A 113 3.75 -5.27 2.04
CA ALA A 113 2.80 -4.91 1.00
C ALA A 113 1.75 -6.01 0.77
N PHE A 114 2.17 -7.27 0.81
CA PHE A 114 1.26 -8.41 0.67
C PHE A 114 0.28 -8.50 1.85
N ILE A 115 0.77 -8.53 3.08
CA ILE A 115 -0.09 -8.63 4.28
C ILE A 115 -1.05 -7.44 4.34
N ASP A 116 -0.51 -6.26 4.08
CA ASP A 116 -1.20 -5.00 4.16
C ASP A 116 -2.36 -4.91 3.18
N THR A 117 -2.07 -5.10 1.90
CA THR A 117 -3.09 -5.06 0.84
C THR A 117 -4.17 -6.11 1.10
N ASN A 118 -3.79 -7.36 1.38
CA ASN A 118 -4.76 -8.44 1.55
C ASN A 118 -5.66 -8.25 2.78
N LEU A 119 -5.10 -7.87 3.92
CA LEU A 119 -5.90 -7.65 5.12
C LEU A 119 -6.81 -6.43 4.96
N TYR A 120 -6.31 -5.36 4.34
CA TYR A 120 -7.14 -4.19 4.12
C TYR A 120 -8.35 -4.49 3.21
N TYR A 121 -8.15 -5.21 2.10
CA TYR A 121 -9.28 -5.64 1.26
C TYR A 121 -10.22 -6.61 1.99
N LEU A 122 -9.69 -7.52 2.82
CA LEU A 122 -10.52 -8.42 3.63
C LEU A 122 -11.43 -7.62 4.58
N PHE A 123 -10.90 -6.63 5.29
CA PHE A 123 -11.69 -5.82 6.22
C PHE A 123 -12.65 -4.85 5.54
N GLY A 124 -12.26 -4.28 4.40
CA GLY A 124 -13.10 -3.37 3.62
C GLY A 124 -14.22 -4.10 2.88
N GLU A 125 -13.88 -5.05 2.00
CA GLU A 125 -14.86 -5.70 1.12
C GLU A 125 -15.61 -6.85 1.79
N THR A 126 -14.95 -7.65 2.62
CA THR A 126 -15.58 -8.88 3.17
C THR A 126 -16.31 -8.61 4.48
N PHE A 127 -15.72 -7.81 5.35
CA PHE A 127 -16.30 -7.49 6.66
C PHE A 127 -17.05 -6.16 6.70
N HIS A 128 -17.00 -5.37 5.63
CA HIS A 128 -17.65 -4.05 5.53
C HIS A 128 -17.33 -3.13 6.73
N VAL A 129 -16.09 -3.20 7.22
CA VAL A 129 -15.64 -2.41 8.39
C VAL A 129 -15.48 -0.93 8.03
N PHE A 130 -15.14 -0.65 6.77
CA PHE A 130 -14.99 0.70 6.22
C PHE A 130 -15.29 0.68 4.72
N GLU A 131 -15.63 1.85 4.18
CA GLU A 131 -15.86 2.02 2.75
C GLU A 131 -14.69 2.76 2.10
N ILE A 132 -14.25 2.24 0.95
CA ILE A 132 -13.26 2.92 0.11
C ILE A 132 -14.01 3.95 -0.74
N SER A 133 -13.45 5.16 -0.84
CA SER A 133 -14.03 6.22 -1.66
C SER A 133 -14.26 5.75 -3.10
N LYS A 134 -15.45 6.02 -3.64
CA LYS A 134 -15.80 5.73 -5.05
C LYS A 134 -15.16 6.70 -6.04
N ASN A 135 -14.56 7.79 -5.55
CA ASN A 135 -13.84 8.74 -6.38
C ASN A 135 -12.53 8.09 -6.89
N PRO A 136 -12.28 8.09 -8.22
CA PRO A 136 -11.10 7.45 -8.80
C PRO A 136 -9.79 8.02 -8.26
N TRP A 137 -9.70 9.32 -7.97
CA TRP A 137 -8.48 9.95 -7.46
C TRP A 137 -8.17 9.53 -6.02
N ASN A 138 -9.20 9.41 -5.20
CA ASN A 138 -9.08 8.91 -3.84
C ASN A 138 -8.74 7.42 -3.83
N TYR A 139 -9.31 6.64 -4.74
CA TYR A 139 -8.96 5.23 -4.90
C TYR A 139 -7.50 5.02 -5.33
N VAL A 140 -6.97 5.86 -6.23
CA VAL A 140 -5.56 5.82 -6.61
C VAL A 140 -4.67 6.19 -5.43
N SER A 141 -5.01 7.27 -4.71
CA SER A 141 -4.26 7.70 -3.53
C SER A 141 -4.25 6.63 -2.44
N PHE A 142 -5.41 6.02 -2.18
CA PHE A 142 -5.57 4.86 -1.32
C PHE A 142 -4.63 3.71 -1.73
N SER A 143 -4.66 3.35 -3.02
CA SER A 143 -3.83 2.27 -3.56
C SER A 143 -2.34 2.55 -3.39
N LEU A 144 -1.90 3.81 -3.58
CA LEU A 144 -0.51 4.22 -3.35
C LEU A 144 -0.12 4.08 -1.87
N ILE A 145 -1.02 4.43 -0.94
CA ILE A 145 -0.78 4.31 0.50
C ILE A 145 -0.51 2.86 0.89
N GLN A 146 -1.41 1.95 0.47
CA GLN A 146 -1.34 0.53 0.84
C GLN A 146 -0.20 -0.23 0.16
N SER A 147 0.05 0.05 -1.13
CA SER A 147 1.00 -0.75 -1.93
C SER A 147 2.43 -0.24 -1.89
N ILE A 148 2.62 1.07 -1.72
CA ILE A 148 3.94 1.71 -1.85
C ILE A 148 4.31 2.41 -0.55
N ILE A 149 3.54 3.39 -0.09
CA ILE A 149 3.95 4.31 0.98
C ILE A 149 4.18 3.56 2.28
N ILE A 150 3.17 2.87 2.82
CA ILE A 150 3.29 2.19 4.11
C ILE A 150 4.34 1.07 4.05
N PRO A 151 4.34 0.16 3.04
CA PRO A 151 5.33 -0.90 2.97
C PRO A 151 6.77 -0.39 2.82
N LEU A 152 6.99 0.60 1.96
CA LEU A 152 8.32 1.17 1.73
C LEU A 152 8.81 1.95 2.95
N PHE A 153 7.91 2.72 3.58
CA PHE A 153 8.22 3.43 4.82
C PHE A 153 8.66 2.47 5.93
N ILE A 154 7.92 1.39 6.16
CA ILE A 154 8.27 0.38 7.16
C ILE A 154 9.65 -0.23 6.86
N ALA A 155 9.93 -0.54 5.59
CA ALA A 155 11.23 -1.08 5.17
C ALA A 155 12.39 -0.07 5.37
N ILE A 156 12.16 1.23 5.16
CA ILE A 156 13.13 2.29 5.45
C ILE A 156 13.38 2.41 6.95
N MET A 157 12.32 2.45 7.76
CA MET A 157 12.42 2.62 9.20
C MET A 157 13.18 1.49 9.87
N ILE A 158 13.00 0.25 9.39
CA ILE A 158 13.74 -0.88 9.95
C ILE A 158 15.22 -0.85 9.57
N ASN A 159 15.56 -0.32 8.39
CA ASN A 159 16.94 -0.07 8.00
C ASN A 159 17.57 1.04 8.86
N LEU A 160 16.86 2.15 9.07
CA LEU A 160 17.28 3.22 9.98
C LEU A 160 17.51 2.72 11.41
N TRP A 161 16.60 1.89 11.94
CA TRP A 161 16.74 1.31 13.28
C TRP A 161 18.00 0.44 13.41
N ARG A 162 18.39 -0.28 12.36
CA ARG A 162 19.64 -1.06 12.34
C ARG A 162 20.89 -0.19 12.18
N LEU A 163 20.77 0.93 11.48
CA LEU A 163 21.87 1.89 11.30
C LEU A 163 22.18 2.63 12.60
N ALA A 164 21.14 2.94 13.40
CA ALA A 164 21.27 3.58 14.69
C ALA A 164 22.20 2.78 15.63
N SER A 165 23.29 3.43 16.07
CA SER A 165 24.30 2.86 16.96
C SER A 165 23.88 2.91 18.43
N SER A 166 23.16 3.96 18.84
CA SER A 166 22.78 4.22 20.23
C SER A 166 21.32 3.85 20.52
N VAL A 167 21.03 3.56 21.79
CA VAL A 167 19.65 3.28 22.25
C VAL A 167 18.73 4.49 22.03
N PRO A 168 19.11 5.74 22.36
CA PRO A 168 18.26 6.91 22.12
C PRO A 168 17.93 7.10 20.63
N ALA A 169 18.88 6.85 19.73
CA ALA A 169 18.63 6.95 18.30
C ALA A 169 17.61 5.89 17.82
N LYS A 170 17.67 4.68 18.36
CA LYS A 170 16.69 3.62 18.05
C LYS A 170 15.29 3.96 18.53
N VAL A 171 15.18 4.52 19.74
CA VAL A 171 13.89 5.00 20.27
C VAL A 171 13.37 6.14 19.39
N GLY A 172 14.22 7.08 18.99
CA GLY A 172 13.85 8.17 18.09
C GLY A 172 13.29 7.67 16.75
N VAL A 173 13.90 6.65 16.15
CA VAL A 173 13.38 6.02 14.91
C VAL A 173 12.01 5.38 15.15
N GLN A 174 11.80 4.70 16.28
CA GLN A 174 10.51 4.10 16.61
C GLN A 174 9.41 5.15 16.83
N VAL A 175 9.71 6.21 17.58
CA VAL A 175 8.77 7.31 17.82
C VAL A 175 8.43 8.00 16.49
N GLY A 176 9.42 8.28 15.64
CA GLY A 176 9.20 8.85 14.31
C GLY A 176 8.32 7.95 13.42
N ALA A 177 8.53 6.63 13.48
CA ALA A 177 7.71 5.67 12.74
C ALA A 177 6.25 5.67 13.22
N ILE A 178 6.02 5.67 14.53
CA ILE A 178 4.67 5.72 15.11
C ILE A 178 3.96 7.01 14.73
N ILE A 179 4.62 8.16 14.88
CA ILE A 179 4.06 9.47 14.53
C ILE A 179 3.67 9.51 13.05
N PHE A 180 4.55 9.01 12.16
CA PHE A 180 4.26 8.99 10.73
C PHE A 180 3.06 8.09 10.41
N ILE A 181 3.00 6.88 10.96
CA ILE A 181 1.87 5.96 10.74
C ILE A 181 0.55 6.58 11.20
N VAL A 182 0.52 7.12 12.42
CA VAL A 182 -0.66 7.80 12.96
C VAL A 182 -1.04 9.00 12.10
N GLY A 183 -0.06 9.81 11.69
CA GLY A 183 -0.27 10.97 10.84
C GLY A 183 -0.85 10.59 9.47
N MET A 184 -0.35 9.53 8.86
CA MET A 184 -0.82 9.05 7.55
C MET A 184 -2.26 8.52 7.60
N GLU A 185 -2.62 7.75 8.64
CA GLU A 185 -3.99 7.27 8.82
C GLU A 185 -4.95 8.43 9.13
N THR A 186 -4.53 9.37 9.98
CA THR A 186 -5.31 10.58 10.29
C THR A 186 -5.51 11.45 9.04
N LEU A 187 -4.46 11.63 8.23
CA LEU A 187 -4.55 12.35 6.96
C LEU A 187 -5.50 11.67 5.98
N SER A 188 -5.43 10.34 5.89
CA SER A 188 -6.32 9.54 5.03
C SER A 188 -7.79 9.68 5.45
N PHE A 189 -8.05 9.78 6.76
CA PHE A 189 -9.38 10.07 7.30
C PHE A 189 -9.85 11.49 6.94
N LEU A 190 -9.01 12.50 7.19
CA LEU A 190 -9.35 13.91 6.95
C LEU A 190 -9.65 14.18 5.47
N LEU A 191 -8.90 13.54 4.57
CA LEU A 191 -9.07 13.64 3.13
C LEU A 191 -10.19 12.74 2.57
N LYS A 192 -10.96 12.05 3.44
CA LYS A 192 -12.06 11.16 3.06
C LYS A 192 -11.69 10.08 2.02
N ILE A 193 -10.42 9.67 2.03
CA ILE A 193 -9.92 8.58 1.18
C ILE A 193 -10.56 7.26 1.61
N VAL A 194 -10.71 7.11 2.93
CA VAL A 194 -11.40 5.99 3.56
C VAL A 194 -12.49 6.56 4.45
N ILE A 195 -13.71 6.07 4.23
CA ILE A 195 -14.90 6.52 4.95
C ILE A 195 -15.14 5.54 6.09
N TYR A 196 -14.98 6.01 7.33
CA TYR A 196 -15.20 5.22 8.54
C TYR A 196 -16.60 5.46 9.09
N SER A 197 -17.23 4.40 9.57
CA SER A 197 -18.50 4.51 10.31
C SER A 197 -18.31 5.10 11.70
N ASP A 198 -17.15 4.88 12.32
CA ASP A 198 -16.83 5.29 13.69
C ASP A 198 -15.32 5.54 13.87
N LEU A 199 -14.95 6.45 14.79
CA LEU A 199 -13.57 6.70 15.22
C LEU A 199 -12.91 5.46 15.81
N THR A 200 -13.69 4.52 16.34
CA THR A 200 -13.20 3.22 16.81
C THR A 200 -12.50 2.43 15.70
N VAL A 201 -12.99 2.54 14.45
CA VAL A 201 -12.39 1.87 13.28
C VAL A 201 -11.02 2.47 12.94
N LEU A 202 -10.88 3.80 13.03
CA LEU A 202 -9.60 4.48 12.83
C LEU A 202 -8.56 4.02 13.84
N CYS A 203 -8.92 3.95 15.13
CA CYS A 203 -8.04 3.46 16.18
C CYS A 203 -7.59 2.02 15.93
N TRP A 204 -8.51 1.16 15.47
CA TRP A 204 -8.21 -0.23 15.15
C TRP A 204 -7.25 -0.37 13.96
N LEU A 205 -7.43 0.44 12.91
CA LEU A 205 -6.50 0.48 11.77
C LEU A 205 -5.11 0.97 12.19
N ILE A 206 -5.02 2.03 12.99
CA ILE A 206 -3.75 2.49 13.55
C ILE A 206 -3.06 1.36 14.33
N ALA A 207 -3.80 0.69 15.22
CA ALA A 207 -3.26 -0.44 15.99
C ALA A 207 -2.77 -1.57 15.07
N TYR A 208 -3.53 -1.91 14.03
CA TYR A 208 -3.14 -2.88 13.02
C TYR A 208 -1.83 -2.50 12.31
N ARG A 209 -1.68 -1.24 11.87
CA ARG A 209 -0.43 -0.76 11.24
C ARG A 209 0.76 -0.85 12.16
N LEU A 210 0.57 -0.54 13.45
CA LEU A 210 1.61 -0.68 14.45
C LEU A 210 2.03 -2.13 14.63
N VAL A 211 1.07 -3.06 14.69
CA VAL A 211 1.38 -4.51 14.72
C VAL A 211 2.19 -4.91 13.48
N LEU A 212 1.81 -4.43 12.30
CA LEU A 212 2.52 -4.71 11.05
C LEU A 212 3.96 -4.15 11.06
N PHE A 213 4.16 -2.96 11.62
CA PHE A 213 5.48 -2.37 11.84
C PHE A 213 6.34 -3.24 12.77
N TYR A 214 5.78 -3.69 13.90
CA TYR A 214 6.50 -4.55 14.85
C TYR A 214 6.80 -5.95 14.29
N LEU A 215 5.90 -6.49 13.45
CA LEU A 215 6.06 -7.80 12.83
C LEU A 215 7.36 -7.91 12.03
N GLN A 216 7.81 -6.82 11.40
CA GLN A 216 9.02 -6.86 10.58
C GLN A 216 10.30 -7.11 11.39
N PHE A 217 10.36 -6.67 12.64
CA PHE A 217 11.50 -6.99 13.53
C PHE A 217 11.61 -8.49 13.79
N VAL A 218 10.47 -9.17 13.87
CA VAL A 218 10.40 -10.62 14.01
C VAL A 218 10.81 -11.30 12.70
N THR A 219 10.26 -10.86 11.57
CA THR A 219 10.58 -11.39 10.22
C THR A 219 12.08 -11.40 9.94
N ILE A 220 12.78 -10.29 10.21
CA ILE A 220 14.23 -10.21 9.98
C ILE A 220 15.00 -11.22 10.83
N ARG A 221 14.60 -11.41 12.09
CA ARG A 221 15.24 -12.40 12.96
C ARG A 221 15.09 -13.81 12.40
N PHE A 222 13.90 -14.17 11.91
CA PHE A 222 13.67 -15.47 11.30
C PHE A 222 14.44 -15.64 10.00
N PHE A 223 14.41 -14.64 9.11
CA PHE A 223 15.10 -14.72 7.83
C PHE A 223 16.61 -14.95 7.99
N ARG A 224 17.25 -14.24 8.94
CA ARG A 224 18.68 -14.41 9.22
C ARG A 224 19.02 -15.81 9.76
N ARG A 225 18.17 -16.39 10.60
CA ARG A 225 18.38 -17.75 11.13
C ARG A 225 18.32 -18.80 10.03
N MET A 226 17.41 -18.65 9.06
CA MET A 226 17.31 -19.56 7.93
C MET A 226 18.51 -19.44 7.00
N CYS A 227 18.96 -18.20 6.72
CA CYS A 227 20.09 -17.98 5.82
C CYS A 227 21.47 -18.27 6.44
N SER A 228 21.63 -18.26 7.77
CA SER A 228 22.91 -18.61 8.40
C SER A 228 23.15 -20.12 8.55
N HIS A 229 22.14 -20.94 8.22
CA HIS A 229 22.20 -22.40 8.27
C HIS A 229 22.43 -23.04 6.88
N SER A 230 22.69 -22.23 5.85
CA SER A 230 23.13 -22.64 4.52
C SER A 230 24.57 -22.23 4.30
#